data_AF-A0A2P5BBR5-F1
#
_entry.id   AF-A0A2P5BBR5-F1
#
_cell.length_a   1.000
_cell.length_b   1.000
_cell.length_c   1.000
_cell.angle_alpha   90.00
_cell.angle_beta   90.00
_cell.angle_gamma   90.00
#
_symmetry.space_group_name_H-M   'P 1'
#
loop_
_entity.id
_entity.type
_entity.pdbx_description
1 polymer ?
#
loop_
_entity_poly.entity_id
_entity_poly.type
_entity_poly.pdbx_seq_one_letter_code
_entity_poly.pdbx_strand_id
1 'polypeptide(L)'
;MFLNILAKTVRDTIPTSTPTWKDVKKEDIELILNRMEVRGKRDMACIKANPYKNIPFDQWNILCDSFGSQEFKSNPETGELMSPIDYSKSYHLKPSGWRNEYTQEKHTEMVTSRVEALTQTQSRAQSELGDGVSSAEYVLAEKDAEHAWWIDETQRQMAEKEAENNAGSRRLSDNSTSKIGCFKY
;
A
#
# COMPACT_ATOMS: atom_id res chain seq x y z
N MET A 1 -4.94 17.50 1.58
CA MET A 1 -4.22 18.44 2.47
C MET A 1 -2.79 17.98 2.75
N PHE A 2 -2.59 16.72 3.13
CA PHE A 2 -1.28 16.10 3.38
C PHE A 2 -0.24 16.32 2.26
N LEU A 3 -0.62 16.11 1.00
CA LEU A 3 0.27 16.32 -0.16
C LEU A 3 0.78 17.76 -0.28
N ASN A 4 -0.03 18.76 0.10
CA ASN A 4 0.39 20.16 0.06
C ASN A 4 1.38 20.50 1.20
N ILE A 5 1.18 19.90 2.37
CA ILE A 5 2.07 20.06 3.53
C ILE A 5 3.41 19.37 3.26
N LEU A 6 3.38 18.16 2.69
CA LEU A 6 4.55 17.44 2.23
C LEU A 6 5.32 18.27 1.19
N ALA A 7 4.64 18.71 0.13
CA ALA A 7 5.27 19.51 -0.93
C ALA A 7 5.85 20.84 -0.45
N LYS A 8 5.25 21.47 0.56
CA LYS A 8 5.80 22.69 1.18
C LYS A 8 7.01 22.37 2.04
N THR A 9 6.93 21.34 2.87
CA THR A 9 8.03 20.94 3.77
C THR A 9 9.27 20.52 2.99
N VAL A 10 9.08 19.76 1.90
CA VAL A 10 10.17 19.37 0.99
C VAL A 10 10.83 20.61 0.37
N ARG A 11 10.03 21.57 -0.14
CA ARG A 11 10.56 22.82 -0.72
C ARG A 11 11.29 23.72 0.28
N ASP A 12 10.80 23.79 1.51
CA ASP A 12 11.40 24.64 2.55
C ASP A 12 12.67 24.01 3.15
N THR A 13 12.91 22.71 2.92
CA THR A 13 14.05 21.97 3.50
C THR A 13 15.13 21.66 2.48
N ILE A 14 14.77 21.37 1.22
CA ILE A 14 15.75 21.06 0.18
C ILE A 14 16.28 22.36 -0.43
N PRO A 15 17.61 22.56 -0.47
CA PRO A 15 18.20 23.69 -1.16
C PRO A 15 17.80 23.70 -2.63
N THR A 16 17.47 24.88 -3.17
CA THR A 16 17.13 25.05 -4.59
C THR A 16 18.25 24.64 -5.55
N SER A 17 19.49 24.52 -5.05
CA SER A 17 20.65 24.02 -5.79
C SER A 17 20.67 22.49 -5.97
N THR A 18 19.70 21.75 -5.42
CA THR A 18 19.63 20.28 -5.47
C THR A 18 18.56 19.86 -6.49
N PRO A 19 18.94 19.60 -7.76
CA PRO A 19 17.98 19.41 -8.83
C PRO A 19 17.35 18.02 -8.84
N THR A 20 17.98 17.02 -8.20
CA THR A 20 17.46 15.65 -8.16
C THR A 20 17.36 15.13 -6.74
N TRP A 21 16.35 14.28 -6.48
CA TRP A 21 16.14 13.67 -5.17
C TRP A 21 17.32 12.79 -4.73
N LYS A 22 18.05 12.19 -5.69
CA LYS A 22 19.21 11.34 -5.41
C LYS A 22 20.39 12.12 -4.80
N ASP A 23 20.45 13.43 -5.05
CA ASP A 23 21.50 14.32 -4.55
C ASP A 23 21.14 14.94 -3.19
N VAL A 24 19.95 14.67 -2.66
CA VAL A 24 19.51 15.16 -1.35
C VAL A 24 20.28 14.42 -0.27
N LYS A 25 20.89 15.20 0.64
CA LYS A 25 21.68 14.64 1.73
C LYS A 25 20.80 13.84 2.68
N LYS A 26 21.38 12.79 3.26
CA LYS A 26 20.66 11.91 4.19
C LYS A 26 20.12 12.68 5.40
N GLU A 27 20.87 13.66 5.89
CA GLU A 27 20.48 14.51 7.03
C GLU A 27 19.24 15.35 6.70
N ASP A 28 19.12 15.83 5.46
CA ASP A 28 17.96 16.61 5.00
C ASP A 28 16.73 15.69 4.84
N ILE A 29 16.92 14.44 4.38
CA ILE A 29 15.85 13.43 4.31
C ILE A 29 15.35 13.09 5.72
N GLU A 30 16.26 12.81 6.66
CA GLU A 30 15.89 12.55 8.06
C GLU A 30 15.21 13.77 8.70
N LEU A 31 15.65 14.99 8.38
CA LEU A 31 15.00 16.22 8.83
C LEU A 31 13.59 16.38 8.27
N ILE A 32 13.35 16.03 6.99
CA ILE A 32 12.01 16.03 6.39
C ILE A 32 11.12 15.01 7.10
N LEU A 33 11.59 13.79 7.31
CA LEU A 33 10.84 12.73 7.98
C LEU A 33 10.51 13.09 9.43
N ASN A 34 11.49 13.60 10.19
CA ASN A 34 11.27 14.10 11.55
C ASN A 34 10.26 15.26 11.58
N ARG A 35 10.35 16.21 10.64
CA ARG A 35 9.37 17.30 10.53
C ARG A 35 7.97 16.77 10.19
N MET A 36 7.86 15.76 9.34
CA MET A 36 6.61 15.11 9.01
C MET A 36 6.03 14.32 10.20
N GLU A 37 6.87 13.67 10.99
CA GLU A 37 6.42 12.93 12.16
C GLU A 37 5.92 13.87 13.26
N VAL A 38 6.67 14.95 13.53
CA VAL A 38 6.29 15.93 14.56
C VAL A 38 5.12 16.82 14.09
N ARG A 39 4.99 17.13 12.79
CA ARG A 39 3.79 17.81 12.24
C ARG A 39 2.60 16.87 12.15
N GLY A 40 2.79 15.64 11.68
CA GLY A 40 1.74 14.63 11.57
C GLY A 40 1.06 14.31 12.90
N LYS A 41 1.81 14.33 14.02
CA LYS A 41 1.25 14.21 15.38
C LYS A 41 0.56 15.49 15.88
N ARG A 42 0.99 16.67 15.42
CA ARG A 42 0.36 17.98 15.75
C ARG A 42 -0.88 18.28 14.92
N ASP A 43 -1.09 17.60 13.79
CA ASP A 43 -1.98 18.11 12.76
C ASP A 43 -3.45 17.81 12.99
N MET A 44 -3.90 16.79 13.72
CA MET A 44 -5.36 16.57 13.85
C MET A 44 -6.07 17.67 14.64
N ALA A 45 -5.45 18.15 15.73
CA ALA A 45 -5.98 19.28 16.49
C ALA A 45 -5.93 20.59 15.68
N CYS A 46 -4.85 20.82 14.92
CA CYS A 46 -4.73 21.98 14.03
C CYS A 46 -5.70 21.92 12.83
N ILE A 47 -5.96 20.72 12.29
CA ILE A 47 -6.94 20.46 11.23
C ILE A 47 -8.34 20.74 11.79
N LYS A 48 -8.72 20.18 12.94
CA LYS A 48 -10.00 20.46 13.60
C LYS A 48 -10.22 21.95 13.88
N ALA A 49 -9.17 22.68 14.26
CA ALA A 49 -9.25 24.12 14.53
C ALA A 49 -9.42 25.00 13.28
N ASN A 50 -9.13 24.50 12.08
CA ASN A 50 -9.16 25.27 10.83
C ASN A 50 -10.09 24.64 9.78
N PRO A 51 -11.40 24.94 9.82
CA PRO A 51 -12.35 24.41 8.85
C PRO A 51 -12.01 24.82 7.42
N TYR A 52 -12.25 23.91 6.47
CA TYR A 52 -12.10 24.22 5.05
C TYR A 52 -13.10 25.29 4.61
N LYS A 53 -12.73 26.11 3.62
CA LYS A 53 -13.51 27.28 3.20
C LYS A 53 -14.97 26.89 2.94
N ASN A 54 -15.88 27.64 3.55
CA ASN A 54 -17.34 27.49 3.45
C ASN A 54 -17.95 26.24 4.12
N ILE A 55 -17.19 25.53 4.97
CA ILE A 55 -17.74 24.43 5.78
C ILE A 55 -17.99 24.95 7.21
N PRO A 56 -19.23 24.85 7.72
CA PRO A 56 -19.53 25.13 9.13
C PRO A 56 -18.66 24.30 10.09
N PHE A 57 -18.27 24.89 11.21
CA PHE A 57 -17.31 24.29 12.13
C PHE A 57 -17.80 22.97 12.75
N ASP A 58 -19.09 22.87 13.04
CA ASP A 58 -19.77 21.67 13.51
C ASP A 58 -19.68 20.52 12.49
N GLN A 59 -19.96 20.81 11.22
CA GLN A 59 -19.83 19.82 10.14
C GLN A 59 -18.37 19.42 9.89
N TRP A 60 -17.44 20.38 10.00
CA TRP A 60 -16.01 20.11 9.90
C TRP A 60 -15.52 19.19 11.02
N ASN A 61 -15.99 19.40 12.25
CA ASN A 61 -15.64 18.55 13.38
C ASN A 61 -16.11 17.11 13.19
N ILE A 62 -17.37 16.93 12.75
CA ILE A 62 -17.93 15.61 12.43
C ILE A 62 -17.07 14.92 11.36
N LEU A 63 -16.70 15.64 10.30
CA LEU A 63 -15.86 15.11 9.24
C LEU A 63 -14.50 14.66 9.79
N CYS A 64 -13.84 15.50 10.59
CA CYS A 64 -12.55 15.18 11.20
C CYS A 64 -12.63 13.97 12.14
N ASP A 65 -13.72 13.83 12.90
CA ASP A 65 -13.96 12.66 13.75
C ASP A 65 -14.20 11.39 12.93
N SER A 66 -14.93 11.48 11.81
CA SER A 66 -15.08 10.35 10.88
C SER A 66 -13.75 9.91 10.27
N PHE A 67 -12.88 10.83 9.86
CA PHE A 67 -11.54 10.48 9.35
C PHE A 67 -10.57 9.98 10.44
N GLY A 68 -10.80 10.38 11.69
CA GLY A 68 -10.03 9.93 12.85
C GLY A 68 -10.49 8.59 13.41
N SER A 69 -11.73 8.17 13.11
CA SER A 69 -12.35 6.98 13.68
C SER A 69 -11.62 5.70 13.27
N GLN A 70 -11.70 4.70 14.13
CA GLN A 70 -11.15 3.38 13.86
C GLN A 70 -11.88 2.72 12.70
N GLU A 71 -13.18 2.96 12.56
CA GLU A 71 -14.01 2.47 11.44
C GLU A 71 -13.48 2.90 10.08
N PHE A 72 -12.97 4.13 9.97
CA PHE A 72 -12.36 4.62 8.72
C PHE A 72 -10.98 3.99 8.43
N LYS A 73 -10.31 3.50 9.47
CA LYS A 73 -9.00 2.83 9.35
C LYS A 73 -9.12 1.32 9.19
N SER A 74 -10.23 0.74 9.59
CA SER A 74 -10.50 -0.69 9.49
C SER A 74 -11.05 -1.08 8.12
N ASN A 75 -10.78 -2.31 7.70
CA ASN A 75 -11.41 -2.87 6.50
C ASN A 75 -12.94 -2.96 6.73
N PRO A 76 -13.80 -2.39 5.86
CA PRO A 76 -15.24 -2.49 6.01
C PRO A 76 -15.78 -3.93 5.93
N GLU A 77 -15.02 -4.87 5.35
CA GLU A 77 -15.43 -6.28 5.22
C GLU A 77 -14.99 -7.14 6.42
N THR A 78 -13.82 -6.88 6.98
CA THR A 78 -13.20 -7.72 8.03
C THR A 78 -13.14 -7.05 9.40
N GLY A 79 -13.30 -5.72 9.50
CA GLY A 79 -13.19 -4.97 10.74
C GLY A 79 -11.75 -4.84 11.29
N GLU A 80 -10.77 -5.52 10.69
CA GLU A 80 -9.36 -5.43 11.09
C GLU A 80 -8.73 -4.10 10.69
N LEU A 81 -7.78 -3.64 11.51
CA LEU A 81 -6.95 -2.47 11.21
C LEU A 81 -6.08 -2.77 10.00
N MET A 82 -6.49 -2.25 8.85
CA MET A 82 -5.74 -2.40 7.63
C MET A 82 -4.46 -1.56 7.73
N SER A 83 -3.34 -2.13 7.29
CA SER A 83 -2.13 -1.37 7.04
C SER A 83 -2.47 -0.17 6.13
N PRO A 84 -1.94 1.04 6.38
CA PRO A 84 -2.19 2.22 5.54
C PRO A 84 -1.91 1.99 4.05
N ILE A 85 -0.98 1.09 3.74
CA ILE A 85 -0.65 0.69 2.37
C ILE A 85 -1.80 -0.12 1.76
N ASP A 86 -2.35 -1.07 2.51
CA ASP A 86 -3.41 -1.96 2.02
C ASP A 86 -4.76 -1.23 1.96
N TYR A 87 -5.00 -0.28 2.87
CA TYR A 87 -6.07 0.71 2.76
C TYR A 87 -5.94 1.55 1.48
N SER A 88 -4.74 2.09 1.22
CA SER A 88 -4.50 2.84 -0.01
C SER A 88 -4.71 1.99 -1.25
N LYS A 89 -4.39 0.69 -1.19
CA LYS A 89 -4.62 -0.23 -2.31
C LYS A 89 -6.10 -0.45 -2.56
N SER A 90 -6.88 -0.80 -1.53
CA SER A 90 -8.31 -1.12 -1.69
C SER A 90 -9.12 0.05 -2.23
N TYR A 91 -8.82 1.28 -1.79
CA TYR A 91 -9.56 2.47 -2.20
C TYR A 91 -9.11 3.08 -3.53
N HIS A 92 -7.83 2.94 -3.90
CA HIS A 92 -7.28 3.60 -5.10
C HIS A 92 -7.01 2.66 -6.27
N LEU A 93 -6.85 1.35 -6.06
CA LEU A 93 -6.85 0.38 -7.15
C LEU A 93 -8.30 0.01 -7.52
N LYS A 94 -8.91 0.83 -8.40
CA LYS A 94 -10.06 0.32 -9.17
C LYS A 94 -9.58 -0.88 -10.00
N PRO A 95 -10.32 -2.01 -10.04
CA PRO A 95 -9.92 -3.21 -10.79
C PRO A 95 -9.56 -2.96 -12.26
N SER A 96 -10.16 -1.91 -12.85
CA SER A 96 -10.06 -1.58 -14.27
C SER A 96 -9.22 -0.33 -14.61
N GLY A 97 -8.71 0.41 -13.63
CA GLY A 97 -8.28 1.80 -13.87
C GLY A 97 -6.78 2.05 -14.10
N TRP A 98 -5.91 1.26 -13.48
CA TRP A 98 -4.48 1.63 -13.32
C TRP A 98 -3.50 0.44 -13.47
N ARG A 99 -3.88 -0.62 -14.19
CA ARG A 99 -2.92 -1.66 -14.60
C ARG A 99 -2.16 -1.20 -15.85
N ASN A 100 -1.22 -0.28 -15.69
CA ASN A 100 -0.13 -0.22 -16.66
C ASN A 100 0.97 -1.19 -16.20
N GLU A 101 1.64 -1.83 -17.16
CA GLU A 101 2.69 -2.84 -16.89
C GLU A 101 3.77 -2.28 -15.96
N TYR A 102 4.13 -1.01 -16.16
CA TYR A 102 5.10 -0.30 -15.33
C TYR A 102 4.74 -0.24 -13.84
N THR A 103 3.47 -0.01 -13.48
CA THR A 103 3.03 0.09 -12.09
C THR A 103 3.03 -1.29 -11.43
N GLN A 104 2.70 -2.33 -12.21
CA GLN A 104 2.75 -3.71 -11.74
C GLN A 104 4.20 -4.19 -11.54
N GLU A 105 5.09 -3.85 -12.48
CA GLU A 105 6.53 -4.10 -12.36
C GLU A 105 7.10 -3.39 -11.13
N LYS A 106 6.81 -2.10 -10.92
CA LYS A 106 7.27 -1.35 -9.75
C LYS A 106 6.71 -1.85 -8.44
N HIS A 107 5.46 -2.31 -8.42
CA HIS A 107 4.91 -2.96 -7.24
C HIS A 107 5.63 -4.27 -6.93
N THR A 108 5.93 -5.06 -7.96
CA THR A 108 6.68 -6.32 -7.83
C THR A 108 8.09 -6.06 -7.32
N GLU A 109 8.83 -5.12 -7.92
CA GLU A 109 10.15 -4.68 -7.44
C GLU A 109 10.11 -4.22 -5.97
N MET A 110 9.09 -3.46 -5.57
CA MET A 110 8.93 -2.99 -4.20
C MET A 110 8.68 -4.13 -3.22
N VAL A 111 7.82 -5.09 -3.58
CA VAL A 111 7.53 -6.28 -2.76
C VAL A 111 8.78 -7.14 -2.64
N THR A 112 9.49 -7.41 -3.73
CA THR A 112 10.73 -8.18 -3.73
C THR A 112 11.81 -7.51 -2.90
N SER A 113 12.04 -6.20 -3.09
CA SER A 113 13.01 -5.43 -2.31
C SER A 113 12.69 -5.43 -0.82
N ARG A 114 11.41 -5.41 -0.45
CA ARG A 114 10.98 -5.54 0.95
C ARG A 114 11.29 -6.92 1.52
N VAL A 115 11.05 -7.98 0.75
CA VAL A 115 11.41 -9.36 1.15
C VAL A 115 12.91 -9.48 1.33
N GLU A 116 13.72 -8.98 0.40
CA GLU A 116 15.18 -8.99 0.51
C GLU A 116 15.68 -8.22 1.74
N ALA A 117 15.14 -7.03 1.99
CA ALA A 117 15.51 -6.22 3.16
C ALA A 117 15.13 -6.91 4.48
N LEU A 118 13.98 -7.59 4.54
CA LEU A 118 13.55 -8.37 5.70
C LEU A 118 14.47 -9.58 5.92
N THR A 119 14.79 -10.33 4.87
CA THR A 119 15.72 -11.47 4.91
C THR A 119 17.12 -11.04 5.35
N GLN A 120 17.60 -9.88 4.86
CA GLN A 120 18.89 -9.33 5.26
C GLN A 120 18.88 -8.88 6.73
N THR A 121 17.82 -8.23 7.18
CA THR A 121 17.66 -7.79 8.58
C THR A 121 17.58 -9.00 9.51
N GLN A 122 16.87 -10.06 9.12
CA GLN A 122 16.78 -11.31 9.87
C GLN A 122 18.13 -12.02 9.96
N SER A 123 18.84 -12.16 8.85
CA SER A 123 20.18 -12.77 8.81
C SER A 123 21.17 -11.99 9.69
N ARG A 124 21.06 -10.66 9.70
CA ARG A 124 21.87 -9.79 10.56
C ARG A 124 21.53 -9.97 12.04
N ALA A 125 20.25 -10.00 12.39
CA ALA A 125 19.81 -10.20 13.77
C ALA A 125 20.21 -11.59 14.31
N GLN A 126 20.20 -12.63 13.46
CA GLN A 126 20.65 -13.98 13.84
C GLN A 126 22.17 -14.09 13.98
N SER A 127 22.95 -13.31 13.21
CA SER A 127 24.41 -13.26 13.34
C SER A 127 24.87 -12.50 14.61
N GLU A 128 24.09 -11.51 15.04
CA GLU A 128 24.38 -10.70 16.25
C GLU A 128 23.92 -11.38 17.56
N LEU A 129 22.98 -12.33 17.52
CA LEU A 129 22.49 -13.13 18.66
C LEU A 129 23.29 -14.44 18.82
N GLY A 130 24.56 -14.31 19.20
CA GLY A 130 25.32 -15.43 19.75
C GLY A 130 24.79 -15.82 21.14
N ASP A 131 24.37 -17.09 21.28
CA ASP A 131 24.05 -17.83 22.52
C ASP A 131 23.14 -17.12 23.55
N GLY A 132 21.83 -17.26 23.37
CA GLY A 132 20.83 -16.85 24.36
C GLY A 132 19.44 -17.43 24.08
N VAL A 133 19.28 -18.74 24.28
CA VAL A 133 18.06 -19.52 24.05
C VAL A 133 16.88 -19.04 24.92
N SER A 134 15.71 -18.84 24.30
CA SER A 134 14.40 -19.43 24.69
C SER A 134 13.17 -18.55 24.46
N SER A 135 13.29 -17.27 24.10
CA SER A 135 12.08 -16.39 23.96
C SER A 135 11.72 -16.01 22.51
N ALA A 136 12.56 -16.31 21.52
CA ALA A 136 12.36 -15.91 20.12
C ALA A 136 11.61 -16.94 19.26
N GLU A 137 11.43 -18.17 19.75
CA GLU A 137 10.80 -19.27 18.99
C GLU A 137 9.30 -19.03 18.70
N TYR A 138 8.60 -18.30 19.58
CA TYR A 138 7.17 -18.03 19.39
C TYR A 138 6.90 -16.97 18.30
N VAL A 139 7.76 -15.96 18.18
CA VAL A 139 7.64 -14.90 17.15
C VAL A 139 8.08 -15.41 15.78
N LEU A 140 9.05 -16.33 15.74
CA LEU A 140 9.49 -16.97 14.49
C LEU A 140 8.39 -17.84 13.89
N ALA A 141 7.72 -18.66 14.70
CA ALA A 141 6.66 -19.56 14.22
C ALA A 141 5.42 -18.82 13.67
N GLU A 142 5.03 -17.69 14.28
CA GLU A 142 3.88 -16.90 13.83
C GLU A 142 4.19 -16.17 12.50
N LYS A 143 5.41 -15.66 12.35
CA LYS A 143 5.85 -15.01 11.11
C LYS A 143 6.01 -15.97 9.93
N ASP A 144 6.45 -17.20 10.19
CA ASP A 144 6.58 -18.23 9.16
C ASP A 144 5.20 -18.71 8.67
N ALA A 145 4.19 -18.72 9.55
CA ALA A 145 2.80 -19.03 9.21
C ALA A 145 2.14 -17.93 8.35
N GLU A 146 2.34 -16.65 8.68
CA GLU A 146 1.87 -15.53 7.85
C GLU A 146 2.52 -15.55 6.46
N HIS A 147 3.81 -15.89 6.38
CA HIS A 147 4.54 -15.97 5.12
C HIS A 147 4.04 -17.14 4.25
N ALA A 148 3.81 -18.32 4.84
CA ALA A 148 3.23 -19.46 4.13
C ALA A 148 1.82 -19.15 3.61
N TRP A 149 1.01 -18.46 4.42
CA TRP A 149 -0.33 -18.01 4.03
C TRP A 149 -0.31 -17.06 2.84
N TRP A 150 0.60 -16.08 2.82
CA TRP A 150 0.74 -15.15 1.69
C TRP A 150 1.15 -15.83 0.39
N ILE A 151 1.99 -16.88 0.46
CA ILE A 151 2.39 -17.66 -0.72
C ILE A 151 1.20 -18.43 -1.28
N ASP A 152 0.42 -19.09 -0.42
CA ASP A 152 -0.76 -19.86 -0.82
C ASP A 152 -1.83 -18.97 -1.46
N GLU A 153 -2.11 -17.82 -0.84
CA GLU A 153 -3.06 -16.83 -1.36
C GLU A 153 -2.62 -16.28 -2.73
N THR A 154 -1.31 -16.03 -2.89
CA THR A 154 -0.77 -15.57 -4.18
C THR A 154 -0.91 -16.63 -5.27
N GLN A 155 -0.66 -17.90 -4.95
CA GLN A 155 -0.84 -19.00 -5.89
C GLN A 155 -2.32 -19.17 -6.28
N ARG A 156 -3.24 -19.05 -5.32
CA ARG A 156 -4.69 -19.09 -5.56
C ARG A 156 -5.13 -18.00 -6.52
N GLN A 157 -4.68 -16.76 -6.34
CA GLN A 157 -5.04 -15.65 -7.24
C GLN A 157 -4.50 -15.83 -8.66
N MET A 158 -3.31 -16.42 -8.81
CA MET A 158 -2.79 -16.76 -10.13
C MET A 158 -3.62 -17.85 -10.82
N ALA A 159 -4.02 -18.89 -10.08
CA ALA A 159 -4.83 -19.98 -10.59
C ALA A 159 -6.25 -19.52 -10.98
N GLU A 160 -6.89 -18.67 -10.16
CA GLU A 160 -8.20 -18.09 -10.46
C GLU A 160 -8.14 -17.22 -11.72
N LYS A 161 -7.10 -16.38 -11.86
CA LYS A 161 -6.89 -15.55 -13.05
C LYS A 161 -6.63 -16.37 -14.31
N GLU A 162 -5.89 -17.47 -14.21
CA GLU A 162 -5.68 -18.38 -15.34
C GLU A 162 -6.98 -19.09 -15.74
N ALA A 163 -7.79 -19.51 -14.76
CA ALA A 163 -9.10 -20.09 -15.00
C ALA A 163 -10.06 -19.10 -15.68
N GLU A 164 -10.06 -17.83 -15.26
CA GLU A 164 -10.85 -16.76 -15.89
C GLU A 164 -10.43 -16.50 -17.33
N ASN A 165 -9.12 -16.41 -17.60
CA ASN A 165 -8.58 -16.24 -18.95
C ASN A 165 -8.96 -17.41 -19.86
N ASN A 166 -8.84 -18.64 -19.36
CA ASN A 166 -9.22 -19.85 -20.10
C ASN A 166 -10.74 -19.93 -20.34
N ALA A 167 -11.56 -19.53 -19.36
CA ALA A 167 -13.01 -19.47 -19.50
C ALA A 167 -13.46 -18.38 -20.49
N GLY A 168 -12.80 -17.23 -20.49
CA GLY A 168 -13.01 -16.17 -21.49
C GLY A 168 -12.68 -16.62 -22.91
N SER A 169 -11.59 -17.39 -23.07
CA SER A 169 -11.17 -17.93 -24.36
C SER A 169 -12.14 -18.98 -24.92
N ARG A 170 -12.76 -19.82 -24.07
CA ARG A 170 -13.82 -20.78 -24.51
C ARG A 170 -15.12 -20.10 -24.96
N ARG A 171 -15.53 -19.00 -24.30
CA ARG A 171 -16.73 -18.25 -24.73
C ARG A 171 -16.56 -17.62 -26.11
N LEU A 172 -15.33 -17.27 -26.49
CA LEU A 172 -15.02 -16.74 -27.82
C LEU A 172 -15.03 -17.82 -28.90
N SER A 173 -14.63 -19.06 -28.60
CA SER A 173 -14.71 -20.18 -29.56
C SER A 173 -16.15 -20.66 -29.81
N ASP A 174 -17.01 -20.64 -28.80
CA ASP A 174 -18.40 -21.10 -28.93
C ASP A 174 -19.25 -20.13 -29.77
N ASN A 175 -19.01 -18.82 -29.64
CA ASN A 175 -19.66 -17.79 -30.47
C ASN A 175 -19.17 -17.76 -31.92
N SER A 176 -17.99 -18.32 -32.20
CA SER A 176 -17.43 -18.40 -33.56
C SER A 176 -18.03 -19.56 -34.36
N THR A 177 -18.43 -20.64 -33.67
CA THR A 177 -18.95 -21.86 -34.31
C THR A 177 -20.45 -21.76 -34.62
N SER A 178 -21.20 -20.95 -33.86
CA SER A 178 -22.64 -20.76 -34.10
C SER A 178 -22.99 -19.89 -35.33
N LYS A 179 -22.03 -19.18 -35.94
CA LYS A 179 -22.29 -18.28 -37.08
C LYS A 179 -22.00 -18.87 -38.47
N ILE A 180 -21.48 -20.09 -38.58
CA ILE A 180 -21.10 -20.69 -39.87
C ILE A 180 -22.20 -21.62 -40.44
N GLY A 181 -23.34 -21.75 -39.75
CA GLY A 181 -24.39 -22.74 -40.08
C GLY A 181 -25.63 -22.27 -40.86
N CYS A 182 -25.72 -21.01 -41.30
CA CYS A 182 -26.94 -20.50 -41.99
C CYS A 182 -26.62 -19.79 -43.31
N PHE A 183 -26.07 -20.52 -44.29
CA PHE A 183 -26.19 -20.14 -45.70
C PHE A 183 -26.21 -21.41 -46.56
N LYS A 184 -27.42 -21.91 -46.85
CA LYS A 184 -27.65 -22.75 -48.03
C LYS A 184 -28.89 -22.22 -48.75
N TYR A 185 -28.69 -22.00 -50.05
CA TYR A 185 -29.62 -21.52 -51.07
C TYR A 185 -30.84 -22.42 -51.23
#